data_AF-A0AA85B3E5-F1
#
_entry.id   AF-A0AA85B3E5-F1
#
_cell.length_a   1.000
_cell.length_b   1.000
_cell.length_c   1.000
_cell.angle_alpha   90.00
_cell.angle_beta   90.00
_cell.angle_gamma   90.00
#
_symmetry.space_group_name_H-M   'P 1'
#
loop_
_entity.id
_entity.type
_entity.pdbx_description
1 polymer ?
#
loop_
_entity_poly.entity_id
_entity_poly.type
_entity_poly.pdbx_seq_one_letter_code
_entity_poly.pdbx_strand_id
1 'polypeptide(L)'
;MYEILNCIFYSFLFISGLYFAGGKFPRDHPETIKRRVVSVFVTGTISMIHILTYIRSYDRPPFQLSSYEFGKLFIRLDGLLEAVIISVILTLVMYFGVVLDDICSGDMLVIFDVQYWKDRIFNWISLRNFVIAPLAEELIFRACVTFHLLPLFSSCVMLCFVSSLFFSLAHFHHVFESVKSGQDLQSAFKTSLFQVFYTTLFGTYSGFLMLRTDAFYNNSSLRTLV
;
A
#
# COMPACT_ATOMS: atom_id res chain seq x y z
N MET A 1 6.10 -18.91 -13.73
CA MET A 1 4.80 -18.51 -14.32
C MET A 1 3.73 -18.34 -13.24
N TYR A 2 3.55 -19.32 -12.34
CA TYR A 2 2.58 -19.24 -11.24
C TYR A 2 2.77 -18.04 -10.31
N GLU A 3 4.01 -17.66 -10.00
CA GLU A 3 4.31 -16.47 -9.17
C GLU A 3 3.71 -15.17 -9.72
N ILE A 4 3.87 -14.92 -11.03
CA ILE A 4 3.32 -13.73 -11.69
C ILE A 4 1.79 -13.79 -11.71
N LEU A 5 1.21 -14.97 -11.95
CA LEU A 5 -0.24 -15.17 -11.89
C LEU A 5 -0.81 -14.87 -10.50
N ASN A 6 -0.10 -15.26 -9.43
CA ASN A 6 -0.46 -14.92 -8.07
C ASN A 6 -0.42 -13.40 -7.82
N CYS A 7 0.62 -12.71 -8.31
CA CYS A 7 0.70 -11.24 -8.21
C CYS A 7 -0.48 -10.54 -8.90
N ILE A 8 -0.83 -11.01 -10.11
CA ILE A 8 -2.00 -10.52 -10.86
C ILE A 8 -3.28 -10.82 -10.07
N PHE A 9 -3.41 -12.03 -9.52
CA PHE A 9 -4.57 -12.44 -8.72
C PHE A 9 -4.78 -11.52 -7.51
N TYR A 10 -3.75 -11.25 -6.70
CA TYR A 10 -3.89 -10.35 -5.54
C TYR A 10 -4.26 -8.93 -5.96
N SER A 11 -3.58 -8.39 -6.98
CA SER A 11 -3.84 -7.04 -7.48
C SER A 11 -5.29 -6.92 -7.99
N PHE A 12 -5.73 -7.89 -8.78
CA PHE A 12 -7.09 -7.91 -9.34
C PHE A 12 -8.14 -8.14 -8.27
N LEU A 13 -7.92 -9.04 -7.32
CA LEU A 13 -8.82 -9.30 -6.21
C LEU A 13 -9.01 -8.05 -5.35
N PHE A 14 -7.92 -7.36 -5.01
CA PHE A 14 -7.95 -6.12 -4.26
C PHE A 14 -8.76 -5.03 -4.98
N ILE A 15 -8.43 -4.75 -6.25
CA ILE A 15 -9.11 -3.74 -7.07
C ILE A 15 -10.60 -4.09 -7.24
N SER A 16 -10.90 -5.35 -7.59
CA SER A 16 -12.28 -5.82 -7.79
C SER A 16 -13.13 -5.62 -6.54
N GLY A 17 -12.57 -5.87 -5.36
CA GLY A 17 -13.22 -5.58 -4.09
C GLY A 17 -13.66 -4.11 -3.98
N LEU A 18 -12.79 -3.17 -4.34
CA LEU A 18 -13.11 -1.74 -4.31
C LEU A 18 -14.25 -1.36 -5.26
N TYR A 19 -14.33 -2.01 -6.44
CA TYR A 19 -15.40 -1.79 -7.41
C TYR A 19 -16.74 -2.37 -6.94
N PHE A 20 -16.76 -3.61 -6.45
CA PHE A 20 -18.00 -4.26 -5.97
C PHE A 20 -18.51 -3.65 -4.66
N ALA A 21 -17.62 -3.09 -3.85
CA ALA A 21 -17.98 -2.30 -2.69
C ALA A 21 -18.55 -0.92 -3.04
N GLY A 22 -18.57 -0.54 -4.32
CA GLY A 22 -19.21 0.66 -4.83
C GLY A 22 -20.72 0.71 -4.54
N GLY A 23 -21.24 1.92 -4.35
CA GLY A 23 -22.66 2.16 -4.04
C GLY A 23 -23.28 3.29 -4.86
N LYS A 24 -24.47 3.71 -4.44
CA LYS A 24 -25.18 4.87 -5.00
C LYS A 24 -24.49 6.19 -4.66
N PHE A 25 -23.79 6.23 -3.52
CA PHE A 25 -23.14 7.44 -3.03
C PHE A 25 -21.74 7.64 -3.61
N PRO A 26 -21.23 8.89 -3.63
CA PRO A 26 -19.86 9.20 -3.98
C PRO A 26 -18.83 8.45 -3.11
N ARG A 27 -17.57 8.42 -3.58
CA ARG A 27 -16.46 7.70 -2.94
C ARG A 27 -16.23 8.09 -1.47
N ASP A 28 -16.29 9.38 -1.17
CA ASP A 28 -16.00 9.91 0.17
C ASP A 28 -17.23 9.93 1.09
N HIS A 29 -18.37 9.42 0.63
CA HIS A 29 -19.53 9.24 1.50
C HIS A 29 -19.24 8.14 2.55
N PRO A 30 -19.59 8.35 3.84
CA PRO A 30 -19.28 7.40 4.91
C PRO A 30 -19.75 5.96 4.66
N GLU A 31 -20.90 5.78 4.01
CA GLU A 31 -21.40 4.44 3.65
C GLU A 31 -20.52 3.75 2.61
N THR A 32 -20.08 4.46 1.58
CA THR A 32 -19.17 3.93 0.56
C THR A 32 -17.84 3.56 1.20
N ILE A 33 -17.34 4.40 2.11
CA ILE A 33 -16.10 4.11 2.87
C ILE A 33 -16.26 2.84 3.69
N LYS A 34 -17.31 2.72 4.51
CA LYS A 34 -17.55 1.52 5.34
C LYS A 34 -17.63 0.24 4.50
N ARG A 35 -18.34 0.28 3.37
CA ARG A 35 -18.45 -0.87 2.45
C ARG A 35 -17.10 -1.25 1.84
N ARG A 36 -16.32 -0.26 1.40
CA ARG A 36 -14.97 -0.48 0.87
C ARG A 36 -14.03 -1.03 1.93
N VAL A 37 -14.10 -0.53 3.17
CA VAL A 37 -13.34 -1.06 4.31
C VAL A 37 -13.66 -2.55 4.52
N VAL A 38 -14.94 -2.92 4.60
CA VAL A 38 -15.35 -4.34 4.72
C VAL A 38 -14.81 -5.17 3.55
N SER A 39 -14.93 -4.67 2.32
CA SER A 39 -14.42 -5.40 1.16
C SER A 39 -12.90 -5.56 1.18
N VAL A 40 -12.16 -4.55 1.61
CA VAL A 40 -10.70 -4.61 1.75
C VAL A 40 -10.31 -5.65 2.82
N PHE A 41 -11.05 -5.74 3.92
CA PHE A 41 -10.84 -6.80 4.91
C PHE A 41 -11.11 -8.19 4.34
N VAL A 42 -12.18 -8.36 3.55
CA VAL A 42 -12.52 -9.65 2.92
C VAL A 42 -11.45 -10.06 1.90
N THR A 43 -11.10 -9.19 0.96
CA THR A 43 -10.10 -9.47 -0.06
C THR A 43 -8.70 -9.63 0.53
N GLY A 44 -8.39 -8.86 1.58
CA GLY A 44 -7.18 -9.00 2.39
C GLY A 44 -7.10 -10.35 3.08
N THR A 45 -8.20 -10.80 3.70
CA THR A 45 -8.26 -12.11 4.38
C THR A 45 -8.09 -13.25 3.38
N ILE A 46 -8.73 -13.18 2.21
CA ILE A 46 -8.56 -14.19 1.15
C ILE A 46 -7.10 -14.25 0.70
N SER A 47 -6.48 -13.08 0.47
CA SER A 47 -5.07 -12.98 0.09
C SER A 47 -4.16 -13.59 1.16
N MET A 48 -4.46 -13.32 2.43
CA MET A 48 -3.71 -13.86 3.57
C MET A 48 -3.86 -15.36 3.71
N ILE A 49 -5.07 -15.92 3.56
CA ILE A 49 -5.26 -17.37 3.60
C ILE A 49 -4.46 -18.03 2.46
N HIS A 50 -4.47 -17.44 1.28
CA HIS A 50 -3.73 -17.96 0.13
C HIS A 50 -2.21 -17.93 0.38
N ILE A 51 -1.63 -16.81 0.81
CA ILE A 51 -0.18 -16.70 1.07
C ILE A 51 0.27 -17.61 2.22
N LEU A 52 -0.58 -17.82 3.23
CA LEU A 52 -0.31 -18.74 4.33
C LEU A 52 -0.07 -20.17 3.86
N THR A 53 -0.63 -20.59 2.72
CA THR A 53 -0.35 -21.92 2.14
C THR A 53 1.10 -22.06 1.65
N TYR A 54 1.75 -20.95 1.26
CA TYR A 54 3.11 -20.93 0.75
C TYR A 54 4.17 -20.81 1.84
N ILE A 55 3.86 -20.12 2.95
CA ILE A 55 4.81 -19.94 4.07
C ILE A 55 4.65 -21.00 5.16
N ARG A 56 3.80 -22.00 4.94
CA ARG A 56 3.53 -23.10 5.87
C ARG A 56 4.67 -24.13 5.86
N SER A 57 5.20 -24.45 7.03
CA SER A 57 6.08 -25.61 7.23
C SER A 57 5.23 -26.88 7.41
N TYR A 58 5.49 -27.91 6.60
CA TYR A 58 4.72 -29.16 6.63
C TYR A 58 4.98 -30.04 7.86
N ASP A 59 6.11 -29.81 8.54
CA ASP A 59 6.53 -30.58 9.72
C ASP A 59 5.76 -30.23 11.00
N ARG A 60 4.92 -29.18 10.96
CA ARG A 60 4.21 -28.65 12.14
C ARG A 60 2.69 -28.67 11.93
N PRO A 61 1.89 -28.83 13.00
CA PRO A 61 0.45 -28.94 12.88
C PRO A 61 -0.19 -27.61 12.39
N PRO A 62 -1.28 -27.66 11.60
CA PRO A 62 -1.88 -26.48 10.96
C PRO A 62 -2.29 -25.34 11.89
N PHE A 63 -2.72 -25.68 13.10
CA PHE A 63 -3.37 -24.72 14.01
C PHE A 63 -2.38 -23.97 14.93
N GLN A 64 -1.07 -24.13 14.72
CA GLN A 64 -0.04 -23.44 15.48
C GLN A 64 0.55 -22.28 14.66
N LEU A 65 0.71 -21.12 15.28
CA LEU A 65 1.31 -19.95 14.64
C LEU A 65 2.78 -20.21 14.23
N SER A 66 3.48 -21.04 14.99
CA SER A 66 4.86 -21.48 14.70
C SER A 66 4.97 -22.29 13.41
N SER A 67 3.86 -22.77 12.84
CA SER A 67 3.85 -23.50 11.56
C SER A 67 3.99 -22.59 10.35
N TYR A 68 4.02 -21.27 10.54
CA TYR A 68 4.06 -20.29 9.47
C TYR A 68 5.29 -19.38 9.63
N GLU A 69 6.05 -19.26 8.55
CA GLU A 69 7.28 -18.46 8.52
C GLU A 69 6.97 -17.01 8.13
N PHE A 70 6.32 -16.27 9.03
CA PHE A 70 5.91 -14.87 8.79
C PHE A 70 7.07 -13.94 8.41
N GLY A 71 8.31 -14.27 8.79
CA GLY A 71 9.51 -13.53 8.36
C GLY A 71 9.68 -13.47 6.84
N LYS A 72 9.12 -14.43 6.08
CA LYS A 72 9.12 -14.41 4.61
C LYS A 72 8.22 -13.32 4.02
N LEU A 73 7.31 -12.74 4.81
CA LEU A 73 6.40 -11.68 4.38
C LEU A 73 6.94 -10.28 4.65
N PHE A 74 8.17 -10.15 5.16
CA PHE A 74 8.80 -8.86 5.47
C PHE A 74 8.03 -8.01 6.51
N ILE A 75 7.11 -8.61 7.28
CA ILE A 75 6.38 -7.95 8.36
C ILE A 75 7.24 -7.97 9.62
N ARG A 76 7.58 -6.78 10.13
CA ARG A 76 8.54 -6.63 11.23
C ARG A 76 8.11 -5.61 12.26
N LEU A 77 8.53 -5.84 13.49
CA LEU A 77 8.38 -4.90 14.60
C LEU A 77 9.72 -4.27 15.01
N ASP A 78 10.86 -4.88 14.67
CA ASP A 78 12.17 -4.27 14.97
C ASP A 78 12.42 -3.07 14.07
N GLY A 79 12.98 -2.01 14.65
CA GLY A 79 13.21 -0.76 13.92
C GLY A 79 11.93 -0.01 13.55
N LEU A 80 10.76 -0.39 14.09
CA LEU A 80 9.49 0.27 13.78
C LEU A 80 9.55 1.78 14.06
N LEU A 81 10.19 2.19 15.14
CA LEU A 81 10.35 3.61 15.47
C LEU A 81 11.15 4.36 14.38
N GLU A 82 12.27 3.78 13.94
CA GLU A 82 13.10 4.35 12.87
C GLU A 82 12.33 4.41 11.54
N ALA A 83 11.64 3.33 11.19
CA ALA A 83 10.79 3.28 10.00
C ALA A 83 9.71 4.37 10.03
N VAL A 84 9.00 4.53 11.15
CA VAL A 84 7.98 5.59 11.32
C VAL A 84 8.60 6.98 11.18
N ILE A 85 9.74 7.24 11.82
CA ILE A 85 10.41 8.55 11.74
C ILE A 85 10.83 8.85 10.29
N ILE A 86 11.48 7.91 9.60
CA ILE A 86 11.92 8.09 8.21
C ILE A 86 10.70 8.32 7.30
N SER A 87 9.63 7.53 7.46
CA SER A 87 8.39 7.69 6.68
C SER A 87 7.73 9.06 6.92
N VAL A 88 7.70 9.55 8.16
CA VAL A 88 7.17 10.88 8.48
C VAL A 88 8.02 11.98 7.85
N ILE A 89 9.34 11.92 7.99
CA ILE A 89 10.26 12.90 7.40
C ILE A 89 10.10 12.93 5.88
N LEU A 90 10.07 11.76 5.24
CA LEU A 90 9.90 11.64 3.81
C LEU A 90 8.55 12.22 3.35
N THR A 91 7.48 11.93 4.10
CA THR A 91 6.15 12.51 3.83
C THR A 91 6.19 14.04 3.91
N LEU A 92 6.83 14.60 4.93
CA LEU A 92 6.97 16.05 5.07
C LEU A 92 7.76 16.68 3.92
N VAL A 93 8.83 16.01 3.45
CA VAL A 93 9.60 16.48 2.27
C VAL A 93 8.75 16.45 1.01
N MET A 94 8.00 15.37 0.78
CA MET A 94 7.18 15.23 -0.43
C MET A 94 6.00 16.20 -0.45
N TYR A 95 5.39 16.48 0.71
CA TYR A 95 4.27 17.40 0.84
C TYR A 95 4.70 18.82 1.19
N PHE A 96 6.00 19.12 1.21
CA PHE A 96 6.53 20.43 1.55
C PHE A 96 5.93 21.54 0.70
N GLY A 97 5.72 21.30 -0.60
CA GLY A 97 5.12 22.28 -1.51
C GLY A 97 3.69 22.66 -1.13
N VAL A 98 2.86 21.69 -0.71
CA VAL A 98 1.49 21.94 -0.26
C VAL A 98 1.50 22.70 1.08
N VAL A 99 2.39 22.30 1.99
CA VAL A 99 2.57 23.00 3.28
C VAL A 99 3.00 24.44 3.06
N LEU A 100 3.91 24.71 2.13
CA LEU A 100 4.34 26.06 1.78
C LEU A 100 3.21 26.89 1.14
N ASP A 101 2.39 26.29 0.29
CA ASP A 101 1.25 26.96 -0.34
C ASP A 101 0.23 27.41 0.71
N ASP A 102 -0.11 26.53 1.66
CA ASP A 102 -1.01 26.85 2.79
C ASP A 102 -0.43 27.96 3.69
N ILE A 103 0.88 27.92 3.97
CA ILE A 103 1.58 28.95 4.76
C ILE A 103 1.54 30.31 4.04
N CYS A 104 1.83 30.33 2.74
CA CYS A 104 1.86 31.55 1.94
C CYS A 104 0.46 32.14 1.71
N SER A 105 -0.58 31.31 1.71
CA SER A 105 -1.97 31.71 1.54
C SER A 105 -2.55 32.47 2.75
N GLY A 106 -1.84 32.49 3.88
CA GLY A 106 -2.23 33.24 5.07
C GLY A 106 -3.12 32.48 6.05
N ASP A 107 -3.39 31.19 5.81
CA ASP A 107 -4.24 30.33 6.65
C ASP A 107 -3.52 29.75 7.88
N MET A 108 -2.45 30.40 8.35
CA MET A 108 -1.61 29.94 9.48
C MET A 108 -2.37 29.78 10.80
N LEU A 109 -3.48 30.51 10.98
CA LEU A 109 -4.31 30.42 12.19
C LEU A 109 -5.04 29.08 12.29
N VAL A 110 -5.34 28.45 11.15
CA VAL A 110 -6.00 27.13 11.08
C VAL A 110 -5.12 26.04 11.68
N ILE A 111 -3.79 26.21 11.62
CA ILE A 111 -2.82 25.27 12.22
C ILE A 111 -3.02 25.15 13.74
N PHE A 112 -3.46 26.23 14.41
CA PHE A 112 -3.65 26.24 15.86
C PHE A 112 -5.09 25.90 16.28
N ASP A 113 -6.03 25.70 15.34
CA ASP A 113 -7.42 25.37 15.66
C ASP A 113 -7.57 23.86 15.95
N VAL A 114 -7.70 23.54 17.24
CA VAL A 114 -7.89 22.16 17.71
C VAL A 114 -9.17 21.52 17.17
N GLN A 115 -10.26 22.28 17.00
CA GLN A 115 -11.53 21.71 16.51
C GLN A 115 -11.45 21.40 15.03
N TYR A 116 -10.84 22.30 14.25
CA TYR A 116 -10.52 22.05 12.84
C TYR A 116 -9.77 20.73 12.66
N TRP A 117 -8.72 20.49 13.44
CA TRP A 117 -7.95 19.26 13.36
C TRP A 117 -8.71 18.04 13.88
N LYS A 118 -9.52 18.18 14.93
CA LYS A 118 -10.33 17.06 15.44
C LYS A 118 -11.29 16.55 14.36
N ASP A 119 -12.03 17.44 13.72
CA ASP A 119 -13.00 17.05 12.69
C ASP A 119 -12.30 16.45 11.47
N ARG A 120 -11.10 16.93 11.15
CA ARG A 120 -10.32 16.44 10.01
C ARG A 120 -9.56 15.15 10.30
N ILE A 121 -9.12 14.88 11.51
CA ILE A 121 -8.39 13.66 11.89
C ILE A 121 -9.36 12.52 12.25
N PHE A 122 -10.41 12.82 13.03
CA PHE A 122 -11.32 11.82 13.58
C PHE A 122 -12.57 11.62 12.73
N ASN A 123 -12.36 11.32 11.45
CA ASN A 123 -13.44 10.97 10.54
C ASN A 123 -13.12 9.72 9.70
N TRP A 124 -14.14 9.18 9.03
CA TRP A 124 -14.02 7.97 8.21
C TRP A 124 -13.06 8.13 7.03
N ILE A 125 -12.94 9.33 6.45
CA ILE A 125 -12.03 9.63 5.34
C ILE A 125 -10.59 9.49 5.83
N SER A 126 -10.27 10.08 6.98
CA SER A 126 -8.93 10.06 7.57
C SER A 126 -8.55 8.70 8.11
N LEU A 127 -9.47 7.98 8.74
CA LEU A 127 -9.25 6.58 9.13
C LEU A 127 -8.91 5.71 7.91
N ARG A 128 -9.66 5.87 6.81
CA ARG A 128 -9.38 5.18 5.54
C ARG A 128 -8.00 5.54 5.01
N ASN A 129 -7.68 6.84 4.91
CA ASN A 129 -6.48 7.33 4.25
C ASN A 129 -5.19 7.07 5.05
N PHE A 130 -5.23 7.17 6.38
CA PHE A 130 -4.03 7.07 7.21
C PHE A 130 -3.78 5.67 7.79
N VAL A 131 -4.82 4.85 7.90
CA VAL A 131 -4.71 3.53 8.56
C VAL A 131 -5.11 2.41 7.62
N ILE A 132 -6.35 2.40 7.16
CA ILE A 132 -6.88 1.21 6.46
C ILE A 132 -6.24 1.00 5.10
N ALA A 133 -6.19 2.04 4.26
CA ALA A 133 -5.60 1.92 2.93
C ALA A 133 -4.10 1.61 2.99
N PRO A 134 -3.27 2.33 3.77
CA PRO A 134 -1.84 2.03 3.89
C PRO A 134 -1.58 0.60 4.39
N LEU A 135 -2.29 0.14 5.42
CA LEU A 135 -2.11 -1.23 5.93
C LEU A 135 -2.48 -2.29 4.89
N ALA A 136 -3.57 -2.10 4.18
CA ALA A 136 -3.99 -3.03 3.14
C ALA A 136 -3.02 -3.04 1.96
N GLU A 137 -2.55 -1.87 1.54
CA GLU A 137 -1.61 -1.73 0.44
C GLU A 137 -0.25 -2.36 0.76
N GLU A 138 0.27 -2.14 1.98
CA GLU A 138 1.51 -2.77 2.42
C GLU A 138 1.34 -4.30 2.56
N LEU A 139 0.21 -4.78 3.07
CA LEU A 139 -0.05 -6.22 3.18
C LEU A 139 -0.11 -6.92 1.80
N ILE A 140 -0.84 -6.32 0.85
CA ILE A 140 -1.06 -6.92 -0.46
C ILE A 140 0.16 -6.75 -1.36
N PHE A 141 0.61 -5.51 -1.55
CA PHE A 141 1.62 -5.20 -2.55
C PHE A 141 3.03 -5.31 -1.99
N ARG A 142 3.26 -4.90 -0.74
CA ARG A 142 4.62 -4.98 -0.17
C ARG A 142 4.95 -6.38 0.32
N ALA A 143 4.04 -7.04 1.02
CA ALA A 143 4.26 -8.39 1.52
C ALA A 143 3.95 -9.46 0.45
N CYS A 144 2.67 -9.63 0.07
CA CYS A 144 2.27 -10.76 -0.77
C CYS A 144 2.89 -10.72 -2.18
N VAL A 145 2.81 -9.59 -2.88
CA VAL A 145 3.37 -9.47 -4.24
C VAL A 145 4.90 -9.61 -4.23
N THR A 146 5.61 -8.91 -3.35
CA THR A 146 7.08 -9.03 -3.26
C THR A 146 7.52 -10.46 -2.92
N PHE A 147 6.80 -11.17 -2.05
CA PHE A 147 7.11 -12.57 -1.73
C PHE A 147 7.15 -13.45 -2.99
N HIS A 148 6.13 -13.36 -3.85
CA HIS A 148 6.07 -14.16 -5.07
C HIS A 148 7.08 -13.71 -6.13
N LEU A 149 7.41 -12.41 -6.18
CA LEU A 149 8.41 -11.90 -7.12
C LEU A 149 9.85 -12.21 -6.69
N LEU A 150 10.12 -12.35 -5.39
CA LEU A 150 11.46 -12.59 -4.84
C LEU A 150 12.26 -13.68 -5.58
N PRO A 151 11.74 -14.91 -5.84
CA PRO A 151 12.49 -15.95 -6.54
C PRO A 151 12.75 -15.67 -8.03
N LEU A 152 12.10 -14.66 -8.63
CA LEU A 152 12.20 -14.36 -10.06
C LEU A 152 13.33 -13.38 -10.40
N PHE A 153 13.86 -12.67 -9.40
CA PHE A 153 14.81 -11.59 -9.61
C PHE A 153 16.10 -11.82 -8.82
N SER A 154 17.23 -11.66 -9.50
CA SER A 154 18.57 -11.62 -8.88
C SER A 154 19.01 -10.20 -8.50
N SER A 155 18.31 -9.18 -8.99
CA SER A 155 18.59 -7.76 -8.67
C SER A 155 17.52 -7.23 -7.72
N CYS A 156 17.94 -6.77 -6.54
CA CYS A 156 17.06 -6.12 -5.57
C CYS A 156 16.34 -4.90 -6.18
N VAL A 157 17.04 -4.09 -6.98
CA VAL A 157 16.43 -2.92 -7.64
C VAL A 157 15.34 -3.32 -8.61
N MET A 158 15.58 -4.35 -9.45
CA MET A 158 14.57 -4.83 -10.39
C MET A 158 13.36 -5.46 -9.68
N LEU A 159 13.59 -6.22 -8.60
CA LEU A 159 12.52 -6.74 -7.75
C LEU A 159 11.65 -5.61 -7.19
N CYS A 160 12.27 -4.59 -6.61
CA CYS A 160 11.56 -3.45 -6.04
C CYS A 160 10.78 -2.67 -7.11
N PHE A 161 11.40 -2.46 -8.28
CA PHE A 161 10.76 -1.78 -9.40
C PHE A 161 9.53 -2.53 -9.91
N VAL A 162 9.66 -3.84 -10.18
CA VAL A 162 8.55 -4.65 -10.70
C VAL A 162 7.44 -4.84 -9.66
N SER A 163 7.78 -5.05 -8.38
CA SER A 163 6.78 -5.07 -7.29
C SER A 163 6.00 -3.75 -7.24
N SER A 164 6.70 -2.63 -7.36
CA SER A 164 6.09 -1.29 -7.34
C SER A 164 5.21 -1.00 -8.56
N LEU A 165 5.47 -1.64 -9.70
CA LEU A 165 4.59 -1.55 -10.86
C LEU A 165 3.22 -2.21 -10.62
N PHE A 166 3.14 -3.33 -9.89
CA PHE A 166 1.85 -3.92 -9.53
C PHE A 166 1.01 -2.97 -8.66
N PHE A 167 1.65 -2.33 -7.69
CA PHE A 167 1.04 -1.31 -6.84
C PHE A 167 0.63 -0.07 -7.63
N SER A 168 1.52 0.48 -8.43
CA SER A 168 1.27 1.73 -9.14
C SER A 168 0.22 1.57 -10.23
N LEU A 169 0.30 0.52 -11.05
CA LEU A 169 -0.67 0.26 -12.12
C LEU A 169 -2.08 0.03 -11.57
N ALA A 170 -2.23 -0.48 -10.34
CA ALA A 170 -3.53 -0.58 -9.70
C ALA A 170 -4.24 0.79 -9.61
N HIS A 171 -3.51 1.90 -9.49
CA HIS A 171 -4.07 3.25 -9.40
C HIS A 171 -4.74 3.74 -10.68
N PHE A 172 -4.52 3.09 -11.83
CA PHE A 172 -5.29 3.41 -13.03
C PHE A 172 -6.80 3.22 -12.84
N HIS A 173 -7.24 2.47 -11.81
CA HIS A 173 -8.65 2.41 -11.43
C HIS A 173 -9.24 3.79 -11.10
N HIS A 174 -8.44 4.77 -10.68
CA HIS A 174 -8.90 6.13 -10.43
C HIS A 174 -9.32 6.87 -11.71
N VAL A 175 -8.83 6.50 -12.89
CA VAL A 175 -9.29 7.08 -14.17
C VAL A 175 -10.80 6.92 -14.29
N PHE A 176 -11.32 5.72 -13.99
CA PHE A 176 -12.75 5.44 -14.04
C PHE A 176 -13.54 6.30 -13.03
N GLU A 177 -13.04 6.42 -11.80
CA GLU A 177 -13.68 7.23 -10.76
C GLU A 177 -13.68 8.73 -11.09
N SER A 178 -12.57 9.24 -11.62
CA SER A 178 -12.40 10.62 -12.07
C SER A 178 -13.38 10.97 -13.20
N VAL A 179 -13.45 10.11 -14.22
CA VAL A 179 -14.38 10.30 -15.36
C VAL A 179 -15.82 10.23 -14.89
N LYS A 180 -16.17 9.29 -14.00
CA LYS A 180 -17.50 9.19 -13.41
C LYS A 180 -17.87 10.45 -12.59
N SER A 181 -16.88 11.12 -12.02
CA SER A 181 -17.05 12.36 -11.25
C SER A 181 -17.10 13.62 -12.13
N GLY A 182 -17.09 13.47 -13.46
CA GLY A 182 -17.23 14.56 -14.43
C GLY A 182 -15.92 15.13 -14.96
N GLN A 183 -14.76 14.57 -14.59
CA GLN A 183 -13.47 14.96 -15.17
C GLN A 183 -13.36 14.44 -16.62
N ASP A 184 -12.78 15.22 -17.52
CA ASP A 184 -12.53 14.74 -18.88
C ASP A 184 -11.50 13.60 -18.88
N LEU A 185 -11.62 12.69 -19.84
CA LEU A 185 -10.80 11.47 -19.91
C LEU A 185 -9.29 11.80 -20.03
N GLN A 186 -8.94 12.86 -20.75
CA GLN A 186 -7.54 13.21 -20.98
C GLN A 186 -6.89 13.70 -19.69
N SER A 187 -7.56 14.56 -18.93
CA SER A 187 -7.11 15.04 -17.64
C SER A 187 -7.07 13.91 -16.62
N ALA A 188 -8.11 13.07 -16.53
CA ALA A 188 -8.14 11.92 -15.63
C ALA A 188 -6.99 10.95 -15.90
N PHE A 189 -6.68 10.71 -17.18
CA PHE A 189 -5.55 9.88 -17.59
C PHE A 189 -4.21 10.52 -17.23
N LYS A 190 -4.01 11.82 -17.50
CA LYS A 190 -2.77 12.54 -17.14
C LYS A 190 -2.52 12.52 -15.63
N THR A 191 -3.54 12.78 -14.82
CA THR A 191 -3.45 12.73 -13.35
C THR A 191 -3.06 11.34 -12.88
N SER A 192 -3.73 10.30 -13.41
CA SER A 192 -3.43 8.91 -13.03
C SER A 192 -2.06 8.46 -13.52
N LEU A 193 -1.61 8.90 -14.70
CA LEU A 193 -0.27 8.62 -15.21
C LEU A 193 0.82 9.23 -14.33
N PHE A 194 0.63 10.48 -13.90
CA PHE A 194 1.53 11.13 -12.93
C PHE A 194 1.54 10.36 -11.61
N GLN A 195 0.37 9.97 -11.10
CA GLN A 195 0.25 9.17 -9.88
C GLN A 195 0.98 7.83 -10.02
N VAL A 196 0.80 7.11 -11.13
CA VAL A 196 1.48 5.82 -11.40
C VAL A 196 3.00 6.01 -11.45
N PHE A 197 3.48 7.02 -12.16
CA PHE A 197 4.92 7.32 -12.24
C PHE A 197 5.50 7.59 -10.84
N TYR A 198 4.86 8.51 -10.11
CA TYR A 198 5.29 8.92 -8.78
C TYR A 198 5.27 7.77 -7.77
N THR A 199 4.17 7.00 -7.73
CA THR A 199 4.01 5.84 -6.84
C THR A 199 4.97 4.70 -7.20
N THR A 200 5.35 4.55 -8.48
CA THR A 200 6.40 3.58 -8.88
C THR A 200 7.75 3.96 -8.30
N LEU A 201 8.15 5.24 -8.41
CA LEU A 201 9.42 5.71 -7.85
C LEU A 201 9.46 5.57 -6.33
N PHE A 202 8.42 6.07 -5.66
CA PHE A 202 8.29 5.97 -4.20
C PHE A 202 8.26 4.51 -3.74
N GLY A 203 7.46 3.67 -4.41
CA GLY A 203 7.37 2.25 -4.11
C GLY A 203 8.71 1.54 -4.26
N THR A 204 9.47 1.87 -5.30
CA THR A 204 10.77 1.24 -5.57
C THR A 204 11.76 1.58 -4.45
N TYR A 205 11.80 2.86 -4.06
CA TYR A 205 12.63 3.34 -2.96
C TYR A 205 12.23 2.70 -1.62
N SER A 206 10.94 2.70 -1.29
CA SER A 206 10.42 2.10 -0.05
C SER A 206 10.72 0.60 0.02
N GLY A 207 10.49 -0.13 -1.09
CA GLY A 207 10.80 -1.56 -1.18
C GLY A 207 12.29 -1.84 -1.02
N PHE A 208 13.16 -1.00 -1.59
CA PHE A 208 14.60 -1.15 -1.45
C PHE A 208 15.03 -0.99 0.01
N LEU A 209 14.53 0.02 0.71
CA LEU A 209 14.79 0.21 2.15
C LEU A 209 14.31 -1.00 2.96
N MET A 210 13.10 -1.49 2.70
CA MET A 210 12.56 -2.67 3.39
C MET A 210 13.47 -3.90 3.23
N LEU A 211 13.89 -4.21 2.01
CA LEU A 211 14.74 -5.38 1.75
C LEU A 211 16.15 -5.23 2.33
N ARG A 212 16.73 -4.03 2.32
CA ARG A 212 18.00 -3.74 3.00
C ARG A 212 17.90 -3.99 4.51
N THR A 213 16.84 -3.49 5.12
CA THR A 213 16.63 -3.65 6.56
C THR A 213 16.37 -5.12 6.89
N ASP A 214 15.62 -5.87 6.08
CA ASP A 214 15.39 -7.31 6.32
C ASP A 214 16.67 -8.15 6.16
N ALA A 215 17.51 -7.85 5.16
CA ALA A 215 18.80 -8.51 4.97
C ALA A 215 19.77 -8.29 6.15
N PHE A 216 19.70 -7.13 6.81
CA PHE A 216 20.52 -6.81 7.97
C PHE A 216 20.15 -7.68 9.18
N TYR A 217 18.85 -7.81 9.47
CA TYR A 217 18.37 -8.39 10.73
C TYR A 217 18.02 -9.88 10.67
N ASN A 218 17.48 -10.39 9.56
CA ASN A 218 16.84 -11.73 9.56
C ASN A 218 17.43 -12.73 8.57
N ASN A 219 17.74 -12.32 7.34
CA ASN A 219 17.83 -13.29 6.24
C ASN A 219 19.16 -13.27 5.47
N SER A 220 19.92 -14.38 5.54
CA SER A 220 21.15 -14.59 4.77
C SER A 220 20.90 -14.71 3.26
N SER A 221 19.70 -15.13 2.83
CA SER A 221 19.38 -15.25 1.39
C SER A 221 19.09 -13.91 0.72
N LEU A 222 18.74 -12.87 1.47
CA LEU A 222 18.62 -11.51 0.94
C LEU A 222 20.00 -10.85 0.77
N ARG A 223 21.01 -11.27 1.53
CA ARG A 223 22.39 -10.74 1.42
C ARG A 223 23.05 -11.02 0.07
N THR A 224 22.53 -11.97 -0.71
CA THR A 224 23.01 -12.22 -2.08
C THR A 224 22.31 -11.33 -3.11
N LEU A 225 21.17 -10.71 -2.75
CA LEU A 225 20.40 -9.81 -3.62
C LEU A 225 20.81 -8.33 -3.45
N VAL A 226 21.42 -7.97 -2.32
CA VAL A 226 21.76 -6.57 -1.98
C VAL A 226 23.21 -6.36 -1.57
#